data_AF-A0A9X1YHV1-F1
#
_entry.id   AF-A0A9X1YHV1-F1
#
_cell.length_a   1.000
_cell.length_b   1.000
_cell.length_c   1.000
_cell.angle_alpha   90.00
_cell.angle_beta   90.00
_cell.angle_gamma   90.00
#
_symmetry.space_group_name_H-M   'P 1'
#
loop_
_entity.id
_entity.type
_entity.pdbx_description
1 polymer ?
#
loop_
_entity_poly.entity_id
_entity_poly.type
_entity_poly.pdbx_seq_one_letter_code
_entity_poly.pdbx_strand_id
1 'polypeptide(L)'
;MKTLQTSLALVLASTFAAGAAHGQTPLTREQVKAEYQAAVRAGDILAPGDSGLKLNEIYPDRYPKAAEERKTRAQVVAEYQAAVRSGDIVRSGDLGLKENELDPQRYPANAVAAGETREQVREEYAEAVRTGDILAPGDSGLKMNEAFPQRYAKARANGVAPRTLAAAMPASGAATAAQ
;
A
#
# COMPACT_ATOMS: atom_id res chain seq x y z
N MET A 1 -17.19 -62.68 1.37
CA MET A 1 -16.60 -62.05 2.57
C MET A 1 -15.60 -60.99 2.13
N LYS A 2 -15.68 -59.80 2.73
CA LYS A 2 -14.68 -58.70 2.79
C LYS A 2 -14.38 -57.96 1.47
N THR A 3 -15.19 -56.96 1.11
CA THR A 3 -15.16 -55.52 1.50
C THR A 3 -14.11 -54.71 0.72
N LEU A 4 -14.59 -54.01 -0.32
CA LEU A 4 -13.92 -52.89 -0.99
C LEU A 4 -13.73 -51.76 0.03
N GLN A 5 -12.49 -51.29 0.23
CA GLN A 5 -12.19 -50.12 1.03
C GLN A 5 -12.18 -48.88 0.12
N THR A 6 -13.33 -48.22 0.02
CA THR A 6 -13.46 -46.87 -0.55
C THR A 6 -12.92 -45.86 0.46
N SER A 7 -11.76 -45.27 0.16
CA SER A 7 -11.19 -44.13 0.88
C SER A 7 -12.01 -42.86 0.59
N LEU A 8 -12.89 -42.51 1.53
CA LEU A 8 -13.67 -41.27 1.53
C LEU A 8 -12.80 -40.12 2.07
N ALA A 9 -12.27 -39.30 1.17
CA ALA A 9 -11.61 -38.05 1.52
C ALA A 9 -12.67 -37.00 1.88
N LEU A 10 -12.79 -36.67 3.16
CA LEU A 10 -13.70 -35.66 3.66
C LEU A 10 -13.03 -34.27 3.56
N VAL A 11 -13.36 -33.53 2.51
CA VAL A 11 -13.03 -32.11 2.36
C VAL A 11 -14.07 -31.30 3.15
N LEU A 12 -13.69 -30.74 4.31
CA LEU A 12 -14.53 -29.76 5.02
C LEU A 12 -14.34 -28.37 4.39
N ALA A 13 -15.22 -28.04 3.45
CA ALA A 13 -15.48 -26.66 3.05
C ALA A 13 -16.47 -26.05 4.07
N SER A 14 -16.01 -25.14 4.91
CA SER A 14 -16.89 -24.34 5.79
C SER A 14 -16.92 -22.89 5.32
N THR A 15 -17.83 -22.60 4.39
CA THR A 15 -18.36 -21.26 4.16
C THR A 15 -19.33 -20.91 5.28
N PHE A 16 -19.05 -19.89 6.08
CA PHE A 16 -20.04 -19.24 6.91
C PHE A 16 -19.89 -17.73 6.77
N ALA A 17 -20.86 -17.11 6.09
CA ALA A 17 -21.01 -15.67 6.02
C ALA A 17 -22.26 -15.29 6.80
N ALA A 18 -22.09 -14.54 7.90
CA ALA A 18 -22.98 -13.48 8.39
C ALA A 18 -22.67 -13.15 9.85
N GLY A 19 -22.43 -11.88 10.16
CA GLY A 19 -22.44 -11.35 11.52
C GLY A 19 -21.23 -10.49 11.85
N ALA A 20 -21.32 -9.20 11.51
CA ALA A 20 -20.42 -8.19 12.08
C ALA A 20 -20.71 -8.07 13.59
N ALA A 21 -19.90 -8.74 14.39
CA ALA A 21 -19.71 -8.45 15.80
C ALA A 21 -18.21 -8.56 16.06
N HIS A 22 -17.62 -7.56 16.72
CA HIS A 22 -16.26 -7.65 17.25
C HIS A 22 -16.25 -8.64 18.43
N GLY A 23 -16.53 -9.91 18.14
CA GLY A 23 -16.37 -11.02 19.05
C GLY A 23 -15.14 -11.74 18.58
N GLN A 24 -14.03 -11.59 19.29
CA GLN A 24 -12.96 -12.58 19.18
C GLN A 24 -13.62 -13.93 19.38
N THR A 25 -13.52 -14.80 18.37
CA THR A 25 -13.95 -16.19 18.50
C THR A 25 -13.35 -16.70 19.81
N PRO A 26 -14.15 -17.18 20.77
CA PRO A 26 -13.62 -17.52 22.08
C PRO A 26 -12.58 -18.62 21.90
N LEU A 27 -11.31 -18.25 22.03
CA LEU A 27 -10.19 -19.17 21.89
C LEU A 27 -10.32 -20.24 22.98
N THR A 28 -10.21 -21.50 22.59
CA THR A 28 -10.16 -22.58 23.56
C THR A 28 -8.88 -22.45 24.38
N ARG A 29 -8.90 -22.92 25.64
CA ARG A 29 -7.69 -22.92 26.48
C ARG A 29 -6.51 -23.63 25.82
N GLU A 30 -6.79 -24.62 24.98
CA GLU A 30 -5.77 -25.33 24.20
C GLU A 30 -5.17 -24.46 23.11
N GLN A 31 -6.00 -23.70 22.37
CA GLN A 31 -5.54 -22.74 21.37
C GLN A 31 -4.68 -21.64 22.02
N VAL A 32 -5.11 -21.08 23.15
CA VAL A 32 -4.33 -20.07 23.89
C VAL A 32 -2.96 -20.63 24.32
N LYS A 33 -2.89 -21.87 24.79
CA LYS A 33 -1.61 -22.51 25.14
C LYS A 33 -0.74 -22.73 23.91
N ALA A 34 -1.32 -23.12 22.78
CA ALA A 34 -0.59 -23.31 21.53
C ALA A 34 -0.01 -21.98 21.03
N GLU A 35 -0.80 -20.91 21.05
CA GLU A 35 -0.37 -19.56 20.68
C GLU A 35 0.71 -19.03 21.60
N TYR A 36 0.57 -19.20 22.92
CA TYR A 36 1.60 -18.80 23.88
C TYR A 36 2.92 -19.52 23.61
N GLN A 37 2.89 -20.84 23.40
CA GLN A 37 4.08 -21.62 23.08
C GLN A 37 4.70 -21.19 21.74
N ALA A 38 3.89 -20.82 20.75
CA ALA A 38 4.38 -20.26 19.48
C ALA A 38 5.06 -18.90 19.70
N ALA A 39 4.46 -18.00 20.48
CA ALA A 39 5.04 -16.71 20.83
C ALA A 39 6.37 -16.85 21.60
N VAL A 40 6.46 -17.78 22.55
CA VAL A 40 7.72 -18.10 23.25
C VAL A 40 8.81 -18.53 22.26
N ARG A 41 8.48 -19.45 21.33
CA ARG A 41 9.45 -19.96 20.34
C ARG A 41 9.89 -18.89 19.34
N ALA A 42 8.98 -18.00 18.94
CA ALA A 42 9.26 -16.90 18.03
C ALA A 42 9.93 -15.70 18.72
N GLY A 43 9.97 -15.69 20.06
CA GLY A 43 10.44 -14.55 20.85
C GLY A 43 9.50 -13.34 20.79
N ASP A 44 8.24 -13.56 20.42
CA ASP A 44 7.19 -12.55 20.33
C ASP A 44 6.56 -12.27 21.71
N ILE A 45 7.43 -12.15 22.72
CA ILE A 45 7.07 -11.87 24.10
C ILE A 45 7.84 -10.64 24.52
N LEU A 46 7.16 -9.72 25.21
CA LEU A 46 7.78 -8.53 25.78
C LEU A 46 8.96 -8.92 26.67
N ALA A 47 10.09 -8.29 26.41
CA ALA A 47 11.27 -8.43 27.24
C ALA A 47 11.01 -7.81 28.63
N PRO A 48 11.62 -8.35 29.68
CA PRO A 48 11.52 -7.76 31.01
C PRO A 48 12.13 -6.36 31.05
N GLY A 49 11.46 -5.43 31.74
CA GLY A 49 11.84 -4.02 31.87
C GLY A 49 10.94 -3.07 31.08
N ASP A 50 11.31 -1.79 31.02
CA ASP A 50 10.47 -0.71 30.47
C ASP A 50 10.74 -0.40 28.99
N SER A 51 11.48 -1.28 28.29
CA SER A 51 11.84 -1.04 26.89
C SER A 51 10.65 -1.14 25.92
N GLY A 52 9.60 -1.88 26.30
CA GLY A 52 8.48 -2.20 25.42
C GLY A 52 8.86 -3.08 24.21
N LEU A 53 10.12 -3.52 24.12
CA LEU A 53 10.62 -4.35 23.04
C LEU A 53 10.36 -5.84 23.33
N LYS A 54 10.29 -6.63 22.27
CA LYS A 54 10.15 -8.08 22.32
C LYS A 54 11.51 -8.77 22.46
N LEU A 55 11.52 -10.01 22.96
CA LEU A 55 12.75 -10.78 23.13
C LEU A 55 13.47 -11.05 21.80
N ASN A 56 12.74 -11.22 20.70
CA ASN A 56 13.33 -11.38 19.36
C ASN A 56 13.96 -10.10 18.78
N GLU A 57 13.57 -8.93 19.28
CA GLU A 57 14.17 -7.64 18.90
C GLU A 57 15.47 -7.39 19.68
N ILE A 58 15.50 -7.75 20.98
CA ILE A 58 16.70 -7.58 21.83
C ILE A 58 17.74 -8.69 21.57
N TYR A 59 17.30 -9.92 21.32
CA TYR A 59 18.17 -11.08 21.12
C TYR A 59 17.88 -11.78 19.78
N PRO A 60 18.08 -11.10 18.65
CA PRO A 60 17.69 -11.62 17.33
C PRO A 60 18.40 -12.92 16.94
N ASP A 61 19.57 -13.21 17.52
CA ASP A 61 20.33 -14.44 17.25
C ASP A 61 19.78 -15.68 17.97
N ARG A 62 18.89 -15.49 18.96
CA ARG A 62 18.31 -16.58 19.76
C ARG A 62 16.96 -17.06 19.24
N TYR A 63 16.37 -16.36 18.27
CA TYR A 63 15.03 -16.64 17.76
C TYR A 63 15.04 -16.81 16.24
N PRO A 64 14.19 -17.69 15.69
CA PRO A 64 14.11 -17.89 14.25
C PRO A 64 13.60 -16.62 13.58
N LYS A 65 14.34 -16.13 12.58
CA LYS A 65 13.87 -15.04 11.72
C LYS A 65 13.01 -15.61 10.59
N ALA A 66 11.94 -14.91 10.26
CA ALA A 66 11.25 -15.15 9.00
C ALA A 66 12.27 -14.98 7.88
N ALA A 67 12.32 -15.95 6.96
CA ALA A 67 13.10 -15.81 5.75
C ALA A 67 12.47 -14.68 4.94
N GLU A 68 13.06 -13.51 4.98
CA GLU A 68 12.70 -12.43 4.06
C GLU A 68 13.02 -12.90 2.65
N GLU A 69 12.10 -12.67 1.72
CA GLU A 69 12.32 -12.94 0.32
C GLU A 69 13.44 -12.02 -0.20
N ARG A 70 14.66 -12.56 -0.23
CA ARG A 70 15.83 -11.83 -0.72
C ARG A 70 15.86 -11.94 -2.23
N LYS A 71 16.07 -10.80 -2.89
CA LYS A 71 16.34 -10.78 -4.33
C LYS A 71 17.53 -11.67 -4.64
N THR A 72 17.39 -12.48 -5.68
CA THR A 72 18.51 -13.28 -6.18
C THR A 72 19.60 -12.36 -6.73
N ARG A 73 20.85 -12.83 -6.74
CA ARG A 73 21.95 -12.06 -7.36
C ARG A 73 21.63 -11.69 -8.82
N ALA A 74 20.98 -12.59 -9.56
CA ALA A 74 20.56 -12.34 -10.93
C ALA A 74 19.54 -11.18 -11.03
N GLN A 75 18.55 -11.13 -10.14
CA GLN A 75 17.58 -10.02 -10.09
C GLN A 75 18.27 -8.69 -9.77
N VAL A 76 19.16 -8.67 -8.77
CA VAL A 76 19.91 -7.45 -8.41
C VAL A 76 20.77 -6.96 -9.58
N VAL A 77 21.43 -7.88 -10.30
CA VAL A 77 22.23 -7.53 -11.49
C VAL A 77 21.34 -6.99 -12.61
N ALA A 78 20.17 -7.60 -12.83
CA ALA A 78 19.23 -7.15 -13.86
C ALA A 78 18.69 -5.73 -13.55
N GLU A 79 18.32 -5.47 -12.29
CA GLU A 79 17.87 -4.15 -11.83
C GLU A 79 18.98 -3.11 -11.95
N TYR A 80 20.20 -3.46 -11.53
CA TYR A 80 21.34 -2.56 -11.66
C TYR A 80 21.62 -2.20 -13.12
N GLN A 81 21.63 -3.18 -14.03
CA GLN A 81 21.82 -2.91 -15.46
C GLN A 81 20.68 -2.07 -16.05
N ALA A 82 19.45 -2.27 -15.60
CA ALA A 82 18.33 -1.44 -16.01
C ALA A 82 18.52 0.03 -15.56
N ALA A 83 18.92 0.24 -14.30
CA ALA A 83 19.22 1.56 -13.77
C ALA A 83 20.39 2.26 -14.50
N VAL A 84 21.46 1.51 -14.82
CA VAL A 84 22.57 2.04 -15.65
C VAL A 84 22.06 2.50 -17.01
N ARG A 85 21.21 1.69 -17.65
CA ARG A 85 20.69 2.00 -18.99
C ARG A 85 19.75 3.22 -18.98
N SER A 86 18.92 3.37 -17.96
CA SER A 86 17.99 4.49 -17.82
C SER A 86 18.63 5.75 -17.19
N GLY A 87 19.88 5.65 -16.71
CA GLY A 87 20.53 6.70 -15.95
C GLY A 87 19.88 6.97 -14.59
N ASP A 88 19.09 6.02 -14.08
CA ASP A 88 18.47 6.05 -12.75
C ASP A 88 19.47 5.65 -11.66
N ILE A 89 20.68 6.20 -11.77
CA ILE A 89 21.77 6.01 -10.82
C ILE A 89 22.14 7.39 -10.31
N VAL A 90 22.21 7.52 -8.99
CA VAL A 90 22.66 8.76 -8.34
C VAL A 90 24.12 8.98 -8.69
N ARG A 91 24.44 10.14 -9.28
CA ARG A 91 25.83 10.51 -9.55
C ARG A 91 26.55 10.73 -8.22
N SER A 92 27.77 10.21 -8.12
CA SER A 92 28.65 10.51 -7.00
C SER A 92 28.93 12.02 -6.93
N GLY A 93 28.53 12.66 -5.84
CA GLY A 93 28.63 14.10 -5.60
C GLY A 93 27.56 14.60 -4.63
N ASP A 94 27.59 15.90 -4.31
CA ASP A 94 26.78 16.47 -3.21
C ASP A 94 25.33 16.78 -3.59
N LEU A 95 24.98 16.71 -4.88
CA LEU A 95 23.67 17.12 -5.38
C LEU A 95 22.61 16.02 -5.20
N GLY A 96 23.00 14.77 -4.98
CA GLY A 96 22.06 13.64 -4.87
C GLY A 96 21.21 13.39 -6.12
N LEU A 97 21.57 14.01 -7.25
CA LEU A 97 20.84 13.93 -8.52
C LEU A 97 21.19 12.67 -9.29
N LYS A 98 20.21 12.18 -10.06
CA LYS A 98 20.39 11.03 -10.95
C LYS A 98 21.13 11.45 -12.23
N GLU A 99 21.83 10.51 -12.85
CA GLU A 99 22.57 10.80 -14.08
C GLU A 99 21.66 11.25 -15.23
N ASN A 100 20.44 10.69 -15.33
CA ASN A 100 19.46 11.10 -16.33
C ASN A 100 18.83 12.49 -16.09
N GLU A 101 18.90 13.01 -14.87
CA GLU A 101 18.49 14.38 -14.54
C GLU A 101 19.59 15.38 -14.89
N LEU A 102 20.85 15.00 -14.68
CA LEU A 102 22.01 15.84 -14.99
C LEU A 102 22.33 15.90 -16.49
N ASP A 103 22.30 14.75 -17.17
CA ASP A 103 22.62 14.63 -18.59
C ASP A 103 21.49 13.91 -19.35
N PRO A 104 20.29 14.49 -19.49
CA PRO A 104 19.14 13.82 -20.10
C PRO A 104 19.38 13.34 -21.53
N GLN A 105 20.27 14.03 -22.27
CA GLN A 105 20.61 13.67 -23.65
C GLN A 105 21.39 12.36 -23.78
N ARG A 106 22.01 11.86 -22.69
CA ARG A 106 22.82 10.63 -22.70
C ARG A 106 22.00 9.37 -22.45
N TYR A 107 20.74 9.50 -22.03
CA TYR A 107 19.88 8.40 -21.66
C TYR A 107 18.62 8.40 -22.53
N PRO A 108 18.01 7.23 -22.77
CA PRO A 108 16.73 7.18 -23.45
C PRO A 108 15.71 8.01 -22.67
N ALA A 109 14.84 8.73 -23.38
CA ALA A 109 13.74 9.44 -22.74
C ALA A 109 12.94 8.44 -21.90
N ASN A 110 12.92 8.65 -20.58
CA ASN A 110 12.04 7.88 -19.72
C ASN A 110 10.62 8.08 -20.23
N ALA A 111 9.85 7.00 -20.33
CA ALA A 111 8.41 7.10 -20.49
C ALA A 111 7.87 7.77 -19.22
N VAL A 112 7.82 9.10 -19.24
CA VAL A 112 7.08 9.86 -18.23
C VAL A 112 5.66 9.32 -18.35
N ALA A 113 5.12 8.77 -17.25
CA ALA A 113 3.71 8.40 -17.19
C ALA A 113 2.93 9.57 -17.79
N ALA A 114 2.13 9.28 -18.83
CA ALA A 114 1.49 10.31 -19.62
C ALA A 114 0.82 11.31 -18.68
N GLY A 115 1.40 12.50 -18.56
CA GLY A 115 0.82 13.56 -17.78
C GLY A 115 -0.55 13.87 -18.36
N GLU A 116 -1.46 14.35 -17.53
CA GLU A 116 -2.78 14.77 -17.99
C GLU A 116 -2.63 15.73 -19.17
N THR A 117 -3.43 15.47 -20.21
CA THR A 117 -3.46 16.34 -21.39
C THR A 117 -3.95 17.73 -21.00
N ARG A 118 -3.58 18.76 -21.76
CA ARG A 118 -4.05 20.12 -21.46
C ARG A 118 -5.57 20.23 -21.49
N GLU A 119 -6.22 19.37 -22.26
CA GLU A 119 -7.67 19.21 -22.35
C GLU A 119 -8.23 18.67 -21.03
N GLN A 120 -7.68 17.57 -20.51
CA GLN A 120 -8.07 16.99 -19.22
C GLN A 120 -7.90 17.98 -18.07
N VAL A 121 -6.76 18.70 -18.03
CA VAL A 121 -6.52 19.73 -17.01
C VAL A 121 -7.54 20.87 -17.10
N ARG A 122 -7.99 21.25 -18.29
CA ARG A 122 -9.03 22.29 -18.45
C ARG A 122 -10.39 21.80 -17.99
N GLU A 123 -10.72 20.54 -18.27
CA GLU A 123 -11.97 19.92 -17.82
C GLU A 123 -11.99 19.83 -16.29
N GLU A 124 -10.91 19.34 -15.67
CA GLU A 124 -10.80 19.28 -14.21
C GLU A 124 -10.87 20.67 -13.58
N TYR A 125 -10.18 21.66 -14.15
CA TYR A 125 -10.26 23.04 -13.66
C TYR A 125 -11.69 23.61 -13.78
N ALA A 126 -12.37 23.39 -14.90
CA ALA A 126 -13.75 23.82 -15.08
C ALA A 126 -14.70 23.14 -14.07
N GLU A 127 -14.48 21.86 -13.78
CA GLU A 127 -15.22 21.14 -12.74
C GLU A 127 -14.94 21.70 -11.35
N ALA A 128 -13.68 21.95 -10.98
CA ALA A 128 -13.30 22.54 -9.70
C ALA A 128 -13.91 23.95 -9.52
N VAL A 129 -13.92 24.76 -10.58
CA VAL A 129 -14.59 26.08 -10.57
C VAL A 129 -16.10 25.91 -10.41
N ARG A 130 -16.73 24.92 -11.06
CA ARG A 130 -18.17 24.67 -10.98
C ARG A 130 -18.60 24.16 -9.60
N THR A 131 -17.79 23.33 -8.95
CA THR A 131 -18.07 22.74 -7.64
C THR A 131 -17.59 23.62 -6.49
N GLY A 132 -16.77 24.63 -6.78
CA GLY A 132 -16.13 25.49 -5.80
C GLY A 132 -15.00 24.80 -5.05
N ASP A 133 -14.42 23.75 -5.64
CA ASP A 133 -13.24 23.02 -5.15
C ASP A 133 -11.93 23.76 -5.51
N ILE A 134 -11.96 25.07 -5.36
CA ILE A 134 -10.84 25.99 -5.56
C ILE A 134 -10.66 26.79 -4.27
N LEU A 135 -9.43 27.14 -3.94
CA LEU A 135 -9.13 27.92 -2.75
C LEU A 135 -9.84 29.29 -2.82
N ALA A 136 -10.49 29.67 -1.72
CA ALA A 136 -11.04 31.00 -1.55
C ALA A 136 -9.89 32.02 -1.43
N PRO A 137 -10.06 33.24 -1.97
CA PRO A 137 -9.06 34.29 -1.84
C PRO A 137 -8.87 34.68 -0.36
N GLY A 138 -7.61 34.91 0.02
CA GLY A 138 -7.20 35.25 1.39
C GLY A 138 -6.64 34.04 2.15
N ASP A 139 -5.96 34.28 3.27
CA ASP A 139 -5.21 33.28 4.04
C ASP A 139 -6.09 32.33 4.88
N SER A 140 -7.37 32.21 4.53
CA SER A 140 -8.33 31.39 5.26
C SER A 140 -8.10 29.88 5.10
N GLY A 141 -7.42 29.47 4.02
CA GLY A 141 -7.23 28.05 3.66
C GLY A 141 -8.52 27.32 3.29
N LEU A 142 -9.67 28.00 3.25
CA LEU A 142 -10.97 27.43 2.92
C LEU A 142 -11.16 27.32 1.41
N LYS A 143 -11.96 26.35 0.99
CA LYS A 143 -12.42 26.23 -0.40
C LYS A 143 -13.60 27.17 -0.67
N MET A 144 -13.81 27.56 -1.93
CA MET A 144 -14.85 28.52 -2.30
C MET A 144 -16.26 28.00 -2.00
N ASN A 145 -16.48 26.69 -2.05
CA ASN A 145 -17.73 26.04 -1.64
C ASN A 145 -17.96 25.99 -0.12
N GLU A 146 -16.89 26.12 0.68
CA GLU A 146 -16.93 26.22 2.14
C GLU A 146 -17.15 27.67 2.56
N ALA A 147 -16.43 28.61 1.95
CA ALA A 147 -16.56 30.04 2.22
C ALA A 147 -17.89 30.63 1.69
N PHE A 148 -18.37 30.16 0.53
CA PHE A 148 -19.57 30.68 -0.13
C PHE A 148 -20.56 29.55 -0.49
N PRO A 149 -21.12 28.83 0.50
CA PRO A 149 -21.96 27.66 0.27
C PRO A 149 -23.16 27.92 -0.64
N GLN A 150 -23.75 29.12 -0.56
CA GLN A 150 -24.90 29.51 -1.36
C GLN A 150 -24.60 29.56 -2.87
N ARG A 151 -23.36 29.89 -3.25
CA ARG A 151 -22.95 29.99 -4.67
C ARG A 151 -22.78 28.61 -5.33
N TYR A 152 -22.60 27.56 -4.52
CA TYR A 152 -22.33 26.19 -4.96
C TYR A 152 -23.42 25.19 -4.53
N ALA A 153 -24.56 25.69 -4.04
CA ALA A 153 -25.66 24.87 -3.56
C ALA A 153 -26.18 23.87 -4.62
N LYS A 154 -26.24 24.30 -5.89
CA LYS A 154 -26.62 23.43 -7.02
C LYS A 154 -25.61 22.30 -7.27
N ALA A 155 -24.31 22.56 -7.09
CA ALA A 155 -23.27 21.53 -7.24
C ALA A 155 -23.31 20.52 -6.09
N ARG A 156 -23.56 20.98 -4.85
CA ARG A 156 -23.76 20.10 -3.69
C ARG A 156 -25.04 19.26 -3.78
N ALA A 157 -26.13 19.85 -4.25
CA ALA A 157 -27.41 19.15 -4.44
C ALA A 157 -27.29 17.98 -5.44
N ASN A 158 -26.35 18.07 -6.38
CA ASN A 158 -26.05 17.02 -7.34
C ASN A 158 -25.09 15.95 -6.78
N GLY A 159 -24.79 15.95 -5.48
CA GLY A 159 -23.96 14.91 -4.84
C GLY A 159 -22.48 14.94 -5.21
N VAL A 160 -21.99 16.02 -5.84
CA VAL A 160 -20.57 16.14 -6.19
C VAL A 160 -19.80 16.54 -4.93
N ALA A 161 -19.27 15.54 -4.23
CA ALA A 161 -18.39 15.76 -3.09
C ALA A 161 -17.11 16.49 -3.55
N PRO A 162 -16.59 17.46 -2.77
CA PRO A 162 -15.27 18.03 -3.07
C PRO A 162 -14.25 16.90 -3.10
N ARG A 163 -13.35 16.89 -4.08
CA ARG A 163 -12.24 15.94 -4.07
C ARG A 163 -11.36 16.32 -2.88
N THR A 164 -11.42 15.52 -1.84
CA THR A 164 -10.41 15.58 -0.78
C THR A 164 -9.09 15.18 -1.42
N LEU A 165 -8.11 16.10 -1.44
CA LEU A 165 -6.74 15.87 -1.89
C LEU A 165 -6.02 14.72 -1.12
N ALA A 166 -6.69 14.10 -0.14
CA ALA A 166 -6.25 12.91 0.55
C ALA A 166 -6.93 11.66 -0.05
N ALA A 167 -6.36 11.12 -1.12
CA ALA A 167 -6.37 9.69 -1.52
C ALA A 167 -6.17 9.54 -3.05
N ALA A 168 -5.04 10.00 -3.56
CA ALA A 168 -4.52 9.55 -4.86
C ALA A 168 -3.17 8.85 -4.64
N MET A 169 -3.16 7.84 -3.77
CA MET A 169 -2.21 6.73 -3.90
C MET A 169 -2.93 5.67 -4.74
N PRO A 170 -2.51 5.41 -5.99
CA PRO A 170 -3.05 4.26 -6.71
C PRO A 170 -2.53 3.00 -6.01
N ALA A 171 -3.43 2.31 -5.32
CA ALA A 171 -3.24 0.91 -4.98
C ALA A 171 -3.02 0.15 -6.29
N SER A 172 -1.79 -0.30 -6.50
CA SER A 172 -1.40 -1.26 -7.53
C SER A 172 -2.23 -2.54 -7.36
N GLY A 173 -3.35 -2.62 -8.09
CA GLY A 173 -4.24 -3.77 -8.14
C GLY A 173 -4.02 -4.59 -9.40
N ALA A 174 -3.41 -5.75 -9.19
CA ALA A 174 -3.62 -7.02 -9.91
C ALA A 174 -4.38 -6.97 -11.24
N ALA A 175 -3.64 -7.12 -12.35
CA ALA A 175 -4.21 -7.63 -13.60
C ALA A 175 -4.03 -9.15 -13.63
N THR A 176 -5.09 -9.86 -13.25
CA THR A 176 -5.33 -11.24 -13.68
C THR A 176 -6.07 -11.19 -15.01
N ALA A 177 -5.47 -11.67 -16.10
CA ALA A 177 -6.21 -12.09 -17.29
C ALA A 177 -5.36 -13.04 -18.16
N ALA A 178 -5.74 -14.31 -18.12
CA ALA A 178 -5.95 -15.20 -19.27
C ALA A 178 -4.94 -15.16 -20.44
N GLN A 179 -4.18 -16.25 -20.56
CA GLN A 179 -4.15 -17.12 -21.75
C GLN A 179 -4.11 -18.57 -21.31
#